data_AF-A0A940JIQ1-F1
#
_entry.id   AF-A0A940JIQ1-F1
#
_cell.length_a   1.000
_cell.length_b   1.000
_cell.length_c   1.000
_cell.angle_alpha   90.00
_cell.angle_beta   90.00
_cell.angle_gamma   90.00
#
_symmetry.space_group_name_H-M   'P 1'
#
loop_
_entity.id
_entity.type
_entity.pdbx_description
1 polymer ?
#
loop_
_entity_poly.entity_id
_entity_poly.type
_entity_poly.pdbx_seq_one_letter_code
_entity_poly.pdbx_strand_id
1 'polypeptide(L)'
;GQGQYVQNASIHNTYSRCVTVHGTNNLRIENNVTFDTVGHCFFLEDAVETGNQFVHNLGILTKCHPDGKPCVPTNLGPAGSVATSQPGVSGQSAKDILIPSDNTASTFWITNPDNIYRDNVAAGSEAIGFWFALPEKPTGAHEGKNPNVFPRRTAVREFSGNTAHSNFDGFMFDRGPKADGTFSVGGSNYHLAFANPADPNSPMKGSVFANFTSYKNRHGGVWGRGELHLFPNLHVADNAVGFTHAASAVGRTAYTSRITDGIFVGESANIGTPTTKAEIAYGRSMPNDIADFPIRGYEYYDMRHDVVNTSFVNFQPNGTRNAAAISYLMYTSFGMSSENAIEGAKFVNSRPVDFPQVVRKWSSDFGRGNAWRGAAIHDKDGSVGGVPDSYIVIDNGIANDDQACQLRPDWHAAVCKGDYGHFNIAGNFGFGSEAIADPVMLSRNGRRYEYTGQTTIRSGAEVRVETGKKDLSLSLNEMDDGSWVIFELPGFSAAGGGVQQASLAALLEAKVTSYFPDKGKLWVKLVVDNAAGQTVMIGRPGAGVSTVGPGPGGAFAAGAGLTVTR
;
A
#
# COMPACT_ATOMS: atom_id res chain seq x y z
N GLY A 1 -22.09 24.59 16.09
CA GLY A 1 -23.06 23.54 15.75
C GLY A 1 -23.73 22.90 16.95
N GLN A 2 -23.25 23.08 18.19
CA GLN A 2 -23.91 22.46 19.35
C GLN A 2 -25.41 22.78 19.40
N GLY A 3 -26.24 21.73 19.44
CA GLY A 3 -27.70 21.83 19.43
C GLY A 3 -28.35 22.04 18.05
N GLN A 4 -27.55 22.27 16.99
CA GLN A 4 -28.03 22.33 15.62
C GLN A 4 -28.02 20.92 15.00
N TYR A 5 -28.92 20.69 14.04
CA TYR A 5 -29.02 19.41 13.36
C TYR A 5 -29.56 19.52 11.93
N VAL A 6 -29.19 18.54 11.10
CA VAL A 6 -29.90 18.16 9.87
C VAL A 6 -30.31 16.71 10.07
N GLN A 7 -31.60 16.46 10.25
CA GLN A 7 -32.06 15.12 10.60
C GLN A 7 -33.35 14.71 9.89
N ASN A 8 -33.47 13.41 9.59
CA ASN A 8 -34.67 12.81 8.99
C ASN A 8 -35.11 13.53 7.70
N ALA A 9 -34.16 14.04 6.92
CA ALA A 9 -34.44 14.79 5.69
C ALA A 9 -34.28 13.91 4.43
N SER A 10 -35.03 14.28 3.39
CA SER A 10 -34.78 13.84 2.02
C SER A 10 -34.19 15.01 1.24
N ILE A 11 -32.98 14.85 0.70
CA ILE A 11 -32.25 15.89 -0.04
C ILE A 11 -31.93 15.34 -1.42
N HIS A 12 -32.59 15.84 -2.47
CA HIS A 12 -32.44 15.25 -3.80
C HIS A 12 -32.41 16.27 -4.93
N ASN A 13 -31.79 15.89 -6.04
CA ASN A 13 -31.62 16.72 -7.24
C ASN A 13 -30.94 18.06 -6.94
N THR A 14 -29.89 18.05 -6.12
CA THR A 14 -29.13 19.25 -5.76
C THR A 14 -28.07 19.57 -6.80
N TYR A 15 -27.96 20.84 -7.20
CA TYR A 15 -26.92 21.32 -8.12
C TYR A 15 -25.53 21.48 -7.49
N SER A 16 -25.42 21.39 -6.16
CA SER A 16 -24.22 21.29 -5.29
C SER A 16 -24.53 21.99 -3.95
N ARG A 17 -24.26 21.47 -2.75
CA ARG A 17 -23.89 20.12 -2.25
C ARG A 17 -25.09 19.56 -1.44
N CYS A 18 -25.00 18.35 -0.83
CA CYS A 18 -26.08 17.87 0.05
C CYS A 18 -26.11 18.60 1.40
N VAL A 19 -25.02 18.48 2.17
CA VAL A 19 -24.85 19.11 3.48
C VAL A 19 -23.41 19.59 3.59
N THR A 20 -23.23 20.90 3.59
CA THR A 20 -21.93 21.55 3.81
C THR A 20 -21.78 21.91 5.28
N VAL A 21 -20.72 21.43 5.91
CA VAL A 21 -20.27 21.85 7.25
C VAL A 21 -19.04 22.71 7.06
N HIS A 22 -19.19 24.01 7.32
CA HIS A 22 -18.15 25.01 7.12
C HIS A 22 -17.89 25.74 8.44
N GLY A 23 -16.68 25.60 8.97
CA GLY A 23 -16.26 26.23 10.23
C GLY A 23 -17.10 25.83 11.46
N THR A 24 -17.86 24.73 11.36
CA THR A 24 -18.90 24.36 12.34
C THR A 24 -18.51 23.09 13.10
N ASN A 25 -18.60 23.16 14.42
CA ASN A 25 -18.29 22.07 15.33
C ASN A 25 -19.52 21.55 16.09
N ASN A 26 -19.49 20.26 16.44
CA ASN A 26 -20.52 19.57 17.24
C ASN A 26 -21.93 19.58 16.61
N LEU A 27 -22.03 19.58 15.28
CA LEU A 27 -23.28 19.44 14.52
C LEU A 27 -23.74 17.97 14.47
N ARG A 28 -25.06 17.74 14.50
CA ARG A 28 -25.67 16.42 14.28
C ARG A 28 -26.25 16.31 12.87
N ILE A 29 -25.77 15.36 12.08
CA ILE A 29 -26.26 15.05 10.73
C ILE A 29 -26.70 13.58 10.74
N GLU A 30 -28.01 13.34 10.81
CA GLU A 30 -28.52 12.00 11.11
C GLU A 30 -29.74 11.57 10.30
N ASN A 31 -29.80 10.30 9.90
CA ASN A 31 -30.97 9.71 9.24
C ASN A 31 -31.41 10.47 7.97
N ASN A 32 -30.47 11.05 7.24
CA ASN A 32 -30.78 11.74 5.98
C ASN A 32 -30.61 10.78 4.80
N VAL A 33 -31.52 10.87 3.84
CA VAL A 33 -31.42 10.16 2.55
C VAL A 33 -31.17 11.20 1.47
N THR A 34 -30.06 11.05 0.75
CA THR A 34 -29.71 11.93 -0.36
C THR A 34 -29.70 11.18 -1.68
N PHE A 35 -30.13 11.84 -2.75
CA PHE A 35 -30.21 11.24 -4.08
C PHE A 35 -29.89 12.23 -5.18
N ASP A 36 -29.07 11.82 -6.15
CA ASP A 36 -28.80 12.60 -7.37
C ASP A 36 -28.22 13.98 -7.07
N THR A 37 -27.02 13.98 -6.49
CA THR A 37 -26.38 15.19 -5.96
C THR A 37 -25.10 15.50 -6.71
N VAL A 38 -24.93 16.75 -7.14
CA VAL A 38 -23.72 17.21 -7.84
C VAL A 38 -22.65 17.67 -6.85
N GLY A 39 -21.39 17.37 -7.13
CA GLY A 39 -20.25 17.64 -6.25
C GLY A 39 -20.22 16.70 -5.05
N HIS A 40 -19.33 16.98 -4.10
CA HIS A 40 -19.29 16.22 -2.84
C HIS A 40 -20.60 16.35 -2.05
N CYS A 41 -21.14 15.25 -1.53
CA CYS A 41 -22.46 15.26 -0.89
C CYS A 41 -22.41 15.76 0.57
N PHE A 42 -21.90 14.94 1.50
CA PHE A 42 -21.63 15.33 2.89
C PHE A 42 -20.21 15.89 2.98
N PHE A 43 -20.08 17.20 3.20
CA PHE A 43 -18.86 17.94 2.89
C PHE A 43 -18.34 18.74 4.09
N LEU A 44 -17.13 18.39 4.56
CA LEU A 44 -16.34 19.22 5.47
C LEU A 44 -15.41 20.15 4.68
N GLU A 45 -15.59 21.46 4.80
CA GLU A 45 -14.97 22.41 3.87
C GLU A 45 -13.52 22.76 4.21
N ASP A 46 -13.23 23.17 5.44
CA ASP A 46 -12.00 23.90 5.76
C ASP A 46 -11.04 23.17 6.71
N ALA A 47 -11.35 21.92 7.03
CA ALA A 47 -10.58 21.04 7.91
C ALA A 47 -10.45 21.50 9.38
N VAL A 48 -11.27 22.46 9.80
CA VAL A 48 -11.37 22.89 11.22
C VAL A 48 -12.57 22.26 11.93
N GLU A 49 -13.45 21.61 11.16
CA GLU A 49 -14.70 21.02 11.62
C GLU A 49 -14.41 19.78 12.46
N THR A 50 -14.72 19.85 13.74
CA THR A 50 -14.53 18.78 14.72
C THR A 50 -15.81 18.60 15.53
N GLY A 51 -15.94 17.45 16.18
CA GLY A 51 -17.12 17.21 17.04
C GLY A 51 -18.37 16.75 16.30
N ASN A 52 -18.39 16.83 14.97
CA ASN A 52 -19.60 16.58 14.19
C ASN A 52 -19.91 15.08 14.12
N GLN A 53 -21.20 14.79 13.98
CA GLN A 53 -21.73 13.43 13.98
C GLN A 53 -22.49 13.19 12.67
N PHE A 54 -21.99 12.25 11.87
CA PHE A 54 -22.64 11.72 10.67
C PHE A 54 -23.10 10.31 10.98
N VAL A 55 -24.40 10.14 11.24
CA VAL A 55 -24.97 8.88 11.74
C VAL A 55 -26.13 8.43 10.87
N HIS A 56 -26.16 7.17 10.42
CA HIS A 56 -27.29 6.59 9.68
C HIS A 56 -27.69 7.37 8.40
N ASN A 57 -26.75 8.06 7.74
CA ASN A 57 -27.04 8.75 6.50
C ASN A 57 -26.83 7.83 5.29
N LEU A 58 -27.70 7.94 4.30
CA LEU A 58 -27.62 7.23 3.03
C LEU A 58 -27.43 8.24 1.90
N GLY A 59 -26.29 8.20 1.21
CA GLY A 59 -26.07 8.95 -0.01
C GLY A 59 -26.11 8.07 -1.25
N ILE A 60 -26.90 8.46 -2.24
CA ILE A 60 -27.14 7.70 -3.46
C ILE A 60 -26.86 8.59 -4.68
N LEU A 61 -26.11 8.07 -5.65
CA LEU A 61 -25.82 8.74 -6.92
C LEU A 61 -25.20 10.15 -6.72
N THR A 62 -23.95 10.17 -6.25
CA THR A 62 -23.15 11.41 -6.19
C THR A 62 -22.38 11.62 -7.50
N LYS A 63 -22.63 12.73 -8.19
CA LYS A 63 -22.13 13.03 -9.55
C LYS A 63 -21.15 14.19 -9.55
N CYS A 64 -20.25 14.27 -10.53
CA CYS A 64 -19.37 15.44 -10.68
C CYS A 64 -20.10 16.64 -11.29
N HIS A 65 -20.97 16.41 -12.26
CA HIS A 65 -21.61 17.44 -13.08
C HIS A 65 -23.12 17.27 -13.15
N PRO A 66 -23.88 18.36 -13.38
CA PRO A 66 -25.26 18.24 -13.84
C PRO A 66 -25.30 17.66 -15.26
N ASP A 67 -26.47 17.13 -15.65
CA ASP A 67 -26.83 16.81 -17.04
C ASP A 67 -25.97 15.75 -17.76
N GLY A 68 -25.30 14.87 -17.02
CA GLY A 68 -24.60 13.70 -17.59
C GLY A 68 -23.30 14.03 -18.33
N LYS A 69 -22.76 15.25 -18.16
CA LYS A 69 -21.41 15.57 -18.62
C LYS A 69 -20.41 14.61 -17.94
N PRO A 70 -19.44 14.03 -18.69
CA PRO A 70 -18.48 13.11 -18.10
C PRO A 70 -17.59 13.80 -17.07
N CYS A 71 -17.31 13.10 -15.97
CA CYS A 71 -16.28 13.47 -15.02
C CYS A 71 -14.89 13.41 -15.68
N VAL A 72 -13.97 14.24 -15.18
CA VAL A 72 -12.53 14.13 -15.47
C VAL A 72 -11.79 13.94 -14.15
N PRO A 73 -11.92 12.77 -13.50
CA PRO A 73 -11.41 12.56 -12.15
C PRO A 73 -9.88 12.56 -12.10
N THR A 74 -9.34 12.65 -10.89
CA THR A 74 -7.92 12.35 -10.60
C THR A 74 -7.87 11.01 -9.85
N ASN A 75 -7.97 9.93 -10.63
CA ASN A 75 -7.96 8.55 -10.16
C ASN A 75 -6.64 7.86 -10.46
N LEU A 76 -6.15 7.07 -9.50
CA LEU A 76 -5.08 6.10 -9.72
C LEU A 76 -5.68 4.72 -9.95
N GLY A 77 -5.08 3.96 -10.86
CA GLY A 77 -5.40 2.56 -11.10
C GLY A 77 -4.63 2.01 -12.29
N PRO A 78 -5.01 0.85 -12.83
CA PRO A 78 -4.27 0.17 -13.89
C PRO A 78 -4.15 1.01 -15.17
N ALA A 79 -2.96 1.03 -15.79
CA ALA A 79 -2.66 1.84 -16.97
C ALA A 79 -3.54 1.52 -18.20
N GLY A 80 -4.10 0.31 -18.27
CA GLY A 80 -5.01 -0.09 -19.34
C GLY A 80 -6.46 0.35 -19.16
N SER A 81 -6.82 0.94 -18.02
CA SER A 81 -8.20 1.28 -17.69
C SER A 81 -8.56 2.64 -18.29
N VAL A 82 -9.82 2.79 -18.70
CA VAL A 82 -10.37 4.08 -19.14
C VAL A 82 -10.96 4.88 -17.98
N ALA A 83 -11.21 4.23 -16.83
CA ALA A 83 -11.69 4.87 -15.61
C ALA A 83 -10.57 5.54 -14.79
N THR A 84 -9.32 5.29 -15.18
CA THR A 84 -8.12 5.86 -14.58
C THR A 84 -7.67 7.07 -15.36
N SER A 85 -7.51 8.19 -14.68
CA SER A 85 -6.99 9.40 -15.31
C SER A 85 -5.49 9.28 -15.53
N GLN A 86 -5.01 9.69 -16.70
CA GLN A 86 -3.60 10.08 -16.84
C GLN A 86 -3.29 11.14 -15.78
N PRO A 87 -2.11 11.14 -15.14
CA PRO A 87 -1.75 12.12 -14.10
C PRO A 87 -1.80 13.53 -14.70
N GLY A 88 -2.96 14.18 -14.57
CA GLY A 88 -3.30 15.40 -15.27
C GLY A 88 -4.22 16.25 -14.41
N VAL A 89 -3.92 17.55 -14.37
CA VAL A 89 -4.66 18.57 -13.61
C VAL A 89 -5.84 19.15 -14.39
N SER A 90 -6.18 18.58 -15.55
CA SER A 90 -7.19 19.15 -16.45
C SER A 90 -8.59 19.15 -15.83
N GLY A 91 -8.96 18.08 -15.12
CA GLY A 91 -10.22 18.03 -14.37
C GLY A 91 -10.22 18.96 -13.15
N GLN A 92 -9.07 19.13 -12.52
CA GLN A 92 -8.90 20.02 -11.36
C GLN A 92 -8.88 21.51 -11.72
N SER A 93 -8.73 21.84 -13.01
CA SER A 93 -8.76 23.22 -13.55
C SER A 93 -9.92 23.47 -14.51
N ALA A 94 -10.93 22.59 -14.51
CA ALA A 94 -12.12 22.76 -15.34
C ALA A 94 -12.87 24.07 -14.96
N LYS A 95 -13.57 24.67 -15.93
CA LYS A 95 -14.26 25.96 -15.72
C LYS A 95 -15.59 25.83 -15.00
N ASP A 96 -16.12 24.61 -14.91
CA ASP A 96 -17.45 24.28 -14.41
C ASP A 96 -17.42 23.49 -13.10
N ILE A 97 -16.31 23.60 -12.35
CA ILE A 97 -16.18 23.11 -10.98
C ILE A 97 -16.11 24.29 -10.00
N LEU A 98 -16.46 24.05 -8.74
CA LEU A 98 -16.34 25.03 -7.66
C LEU A 98 -14.99 24.91 -6.96
N ILE A 99 -14.53 23.67 -6.76
CA ILE A 99 -13.22 23.35 -6.19
C ILE A 99 -12.52 22.26 -7.00
N PRO A 100 -11.17 22.18 -6.97
CA PRO A 100 -10.41 21.22 -7.77
C PRO A 100 -10.87 19.76 -7.65
N SER A 101 -11.41 19.34 -6.51
CA SER A 101 -11.86 17.96 -6.25
C SER A 101 -13.24 17.61 -6.81
N ASP A 102 -14.03 18.56 -7.30
CA ASP A 102 -15.42 18.29 -7.73
C ASP A 102 -15.51 17.29 -8.91
N ASN A 103 -14.46 17.19 -9.73
CA ASN A 103 -14.36 16.17 -10.78
C ASN A 103 -14.05 14.76 -10.25
N THR A 104 -13.72 14.63 -8.97
CA THR A 104 -13.48 13.37 -8.24
C THR A 104 -14.49 13.30 -7.07
N ALA A 105 -15.78 13.50 -7.38
CA ALA A 105 -16.82 13.66 -6.38
C ALA A 105 -16.92 12.46 -5.42
N SER A 106 -17.23 12.75 -4.15
CA SER A 106 -17.39 11.74 -3.12
C SER A 106 -18.68 11.90 -2.32
N THR A 107 -19.24 10.79 -1.85
CA THR A 107 -20.45 10.85 -1.02
C THR A 107 -20.12 11.48 0.34
N PHE A 108 -19.02 11.06 0.97
CA PHE A 108 -18.49 11.67 2.19
C PHE A 108 -17.12 12.27 1.89
N TRP A 109 -17.01 13.60 1.97
CA TRP A 109 -15.76 14.35 1.86
C TRP A 109 -15.33 14.83 3.25
N ILE A 110 -14.20 14.29 3.71
CA ILE A 110 -13.76 14.36 5.10
C ILE A 110 -12.37 15.00 5.13
N THR A 111 -12.30 16.26 5.51
CA THR A 111 -11.04 17.02 5.61
C THR A 111 -10.47 17.04 7.03
N ASN A 112 -11.23 16.62 8.04
CA ASN A 112 -10.77 16.48 9.42
C ASN A 112 -11.28 15.16 10.04
N PRO A 113 -10.39 14.29 10.56
CA PRO A 113 -10.79 12.97 11.05
C PRO A 113 -11.42 13.00 12.45
N ASP A 114 -11.42 14.14 13.14
CA ASP A 114 -11.98 14.29 14.49
C ASP A 114 -13.50 14.50 14.49
N ASN A 115 -14.20 13.58 13.82
CA ASN A 115 -15.65 13.51 13.65
C ASN A 115 -16.12 12.06 13.74
N ILE A 116 -17.42 11.86 13.98
CA ILE A 116 -18.04 10.53 14.10
C ILE A 116 -18.71 10.17 12.77
N TYR A 117 -18.34 9.03 12.19
CA TYR A 117 -19.00 8.43 11.04
C TYR A 117 -19.50 7.04 11.43
N ARG A 118 -20.80 6.93 11.69
CA ARG A 118 -21.42 5.69 12.15
C ARG A 118 -22.56 5.24 11.24
N ASP A 119 -22.50 3.98 10.81
CA ASP A 119 -23.60 3.29 10.12
C ASP A 119 -24.13 4.07 8.89
N ASN A 120 -23.26 4.80 8.20
CA ASN A 120 -23.61 5.51 6.97
C ASN A 120 -23.43 4.62 5.75
N VAL A 121 -24.14 4.91 4.68
CA VAL A 121 -24.07 4.18 3.41
C VAL A 121 -23.75 5.13 2.27
N ALA A 122 -22.68 4.84 1.53
CA ALA A 122 -22.34 5.46 0.26
C ALA A 122 -22.69 4.50 -0.89
N ALA A 123 -23.83 4.73 -1.54
CA ALA A 123 -24.43 3.85 -2.54
C ALA A 123 -24.36 4.49 -3.94
N GLY A 124 -23.19 4.45 -4.55
CA GLY A 124 -22.97 4.99 -5.90
C GLY A 124 -22.49 6.43 -5.89
N SER A 125 -21.20 6.62 -6.11
CA SER A 125 -20.59 7.88 -6.48
C SER A 125 -19.72 7.69 -7.71
N GLU A 126 -19.57 8.75 -8.51
CA GLU A 126 -18.71 8.71 -9.71
C GLU A 126 -17.26 8.35 -9.36
N ALA A 127 -16.77 8.76 -8.18
CA ALA A 127 -15.43 8.41 -7.73
C ALA A 127 -15.43 7.69 -6.37
N ILE A 128 -15.65 8.39 -5.26
CA ILE A 128 -15.30 7.86 -3.94
C ILE A 128 -16.48 7.78 -2.96
N GLY A 129 -16.65 6.63 -2.30
CA GLY A 129 -17.63 6.49 -1.22
C GLY A 129 -17.30 7.39 -0.02
N PHE A 130 -16.27 7.01 0.74
CA PHE A 130 -15.72 7.80 1.85
C PHE A 130 -14.32 8.29 1.53
N TRP A 131 -14.12 9.61 1.50
CA TRP A 131 -12.83 10.21 1.24
C TRP A 131 -12.32 11.00 2.45
N PHE A 132 -11.38 10.42 3.20
CA PHE A 132 -10.53 11.15 4.13
C PHE A 132 -9.44 11.90 3.36
N ALA A 133 -9.80 13.07 2.85
CA ALA A 133 -8.96 13.98 2.08
C ALA A 133 -8.30 15.01 3.01
N LEU A 134 -7.31 14.60 3.80
CA LEU A 134 -6.80 15.46 4.88
C LEU A 134 -5.72 16.44 4.37
N PRO A 135 -5.94 17.77 4.43
CA PRO A 135 -4.86 18.73 4.23
C PRO A 135 -3.92 18.76 5.44
N GLU A 136 -2.70 19.26 5.27
CA GLU A 136 -1.75 19.41 6.39
C GLU A 136 -2.24 20.44 7.42
N LYS A 137 -2.87 21.50 6.91
CA LYS A 137 -3.41 22.64 7.64
C LYS A 137 -4.81 22.97 7.14
N PRO A 138 -5.62 23.65 7.96
CA PRO A 138 -6.86 24.25 7.49
C PRO A 138 -6.69 25.04 6.20
N THR A 139 -7.68 24.91 5.33
CA THR A 139 -7.73 25.54 4.00
C THR A 139 -8.86 26.57 3.95
N GLY A 140 -9.06 27.19 2.78
CA GLY A 140 -10.23 28.04 2.52
C GLY A 140 -10.34 29.21 3.48
N ALA A 141 -11.53 29.43 4.04
CA ALA A 141 -11.78 30.58 4.91
C ALA A 141 -11.02 30.51 6.24
N HIS A 142 -10.47 29.34 6.60
CA HIS A 142 -9.70 29.12 7.82
C HIS A 142 -8.18 28.99 7.61
N GLU A 143 -7.69 29.15 6.38
CA GLU A 143 -6.25 29.15 6.09
C GLU A 143 -5.52 30.22 6.91
N GLY A 144 -4.41 29.83 7.55
CA GLY A 144 -3.58 30.71 8.38
C GLY A 144 -4.19 31.15 9.72
N LYS A 145 -5.46 30.84 10.01
CA LYS A 145 -6.17 31.30 11.22
C LYS A 145 -6.11 30.32 12.40
N ASN A 146 -5.82 29.05 12.12
CA ASN A 146 -5.87 27.97 13.10
C ASN A 146 -4.54 27.21 13.15
N PRO A 147 -3.46 27.84 13.66
CA PRO A 147 -2.10 27.30 13.56
C PRO A 147 -1.90 25.98 14.32
N ASN A 148 -2.75 25.67 15.30
CA ASN A 148 -2.66 24.46 16.13
C ASN A 148 -3.49 23.28 15.60
N VAL A 149 -4.18 23.44 14.47
CA VAL A 149 -4.95 22.35 13.83
C VAL A 149 -4.07 21.65 12.80
N PHE A 150 -4.05 20.31 12.85
CA PHE A 150 -3.25 19.45 11.98
C PHE A 150 -4.03 18.17 11.63
N PRO A 151 -4.90 18.18 10.60
CA PRO A 151 -5.75 17.03 10.28
C PRO A 151 -4.98 15.72 10.06
N ARG A 152 -3.83 15.78 9.37
CA ARG A 152 -2.93 14.61 9.16
C ARG A 152 -2.29 14.04 10.42
N ARG A 153 -2.40 14.74 11.56
CA ARG A 153 -1.82 14.34 12.85
C ARG A 153 -2.88 14.05 13.92
N THR A 154 -4.15 14.10 13.53
CA THR A 154 -5.29 13.88 14.41
C THR A 154 -5.82 12.47 14.21
N ALA A 155 -6.04 11.75 15.31
CA ALA A 155 -6.63 10.41 15.24
C ALA A 155 -8.07 10.48 14.71
N VAL A 156 -8.49 9.43 13.99
CA VAL A 156 -9.91 9.26 13.65
C VAL A 156 -10.70 9.12 14.94
N ARG A 157 -11.70 9.97 15.14
CA ARG A 157 -12.53 9.88 16.36
C ARG A 157 -13.37 8.62 16.33
N GLU A 158 -14.15 8.42 15.26
CA GLU A 158 -14.91 7.19 15.06
C GLU A 158 -15.23 6.96 13.58
N PHE A 159 -14.96 5.74 13.11
CA PHE A 159 -15.47 5.22 11.85
C PHE A 159 -15.93 3.78 12.10
N SER A 160 -17.24 3.55 12.17
CA SER A 160 -17.80 2.23 12.47
C SER A 160 -19.07 1.93 11.72
N GLY A 161 -19.21 0.69 11.23
CA GLY A 161 -20.47 0.16 10.65
C GLY A 161 -20.86 0.77 9.30
N ASN A 162 -19.97 1.57 8.70
CA ASN A 162 -20.25 2.20 7.42
C ASN A 162 -20.20 1.18 6.26
N THR A 163 -20.93 1.49 5.19
CA THR A 163 -20.97 0.68 3.97
C THR A 163 -20.68 1.53 2.74
N ALA A 164 -19.82 1.07 1.82
CA ALA A 164 -19.58 1.73 0.54
C ALA A 164 -19.69 0.74 -0.63
N HIS A 165 -20.50 1.06 -1.63
CA HIS A 165 -20.58 0.24 -2.84
C HIS A 165 -20.91 1.03 -4.09
N SER A 166 -20.64 0.41 -5.24
CA SER A 166 -20.94 0.97 -6.56
C SER A 166 -20.18 2.27 -6.87
N ASN A 167 -18.99 2.45 -6.29
CA ASN A 167 -18.10 3.58 -6.53
C ASN A 167 -16.95 3.19 -7.46
N PHE A 168 -16.07 4.14 -7.82
CA PHE A 168 -14.73 3.77 -8.30
C PHE A 168 -13.92 3.17 -7.14
N ASP A 169 -13.73 3.93 -6.05
CA ASP A 169 -13.12 3.46 -4.80
C ASP A 169 -14.14 3.57 -3.64
N GLY A 170 -14.32 2.51 -2.85
CA GLY A 170 -15.25 2.52 -1.72
C GLY A 170 -14.79 3.42 -0.57
N PHE A 171 -13.49 3.37 -0.28
CA PHE A 171 -12.85 4.14 0.77
C PHE A 171 -11.48 4.65 0.29
N MET A 172 -11.21 5.94 0.51
CA MET A 172 -9.98 6.61 0.16
C MET A 172 -9.47 7.39 1.37
N PHE A 173 -8.33 6.96 1.92
CA PHE A 173 -7.57 7.72 2.91
C PHE A 173 -6.23 8.10 2.29
N ASP A 174 -6.27 8.89 1.21
CA ASP A 174 -5.09 9.50 0.60
C ASP A 174 -5.50 10.80 -0.11
N ARG A 175 -4.62 11.38 -0.92
CA ARG A 175 -4.93 12.44 -1.89
C ARG A 175 -5.53 13.69 -1.24
N GLY A 176 -5.04 14.05 -0.05
CA GLY A 176 -5.49 15.24 0.67
C GLY A 176 -5.09 16.53 -0.06
N PRO A 177 -5.96 17.56 -0.09
CA PRO A 177 -5.71 18.78 -0.83
C PRO A 177 -4.54 19.58 -0.24
N LYS A 178 -3.88 20.35 -1.10
CA LYS A 178 -2.97 21.44 -0.73
C LYS A 178 -3.78 22.69 -0.37
N ALA A 179 -3.09 23.75 0.05
CA ALA A 179 -3.71 25.04 0.34
C ALA A 179 -4.50 25.61 -0.86
N ASP A 180 -4.01 25.38 -2.09
CA ASP A 180 -4.68 25.78 -3.34
C ASP A 180 -5.85 24.86 -3.76
N GLY A 181 -6.22 23.89 -2.91
CA GLY A 181 -7.28 22.92 -3.17
C GLY A 181 -6.88 21.76 -4.09
N THR A 182 -5.74 21.85 -4.79
CA THR A 182 -5.29 20.78 -5.70
C THR A 182 -4.76 19.57 -4.94
N PHE A 183 -4.81 18.40 -5.57
CA PHE A 183 -4.35 17.14 -4.99
C PHE A 183 -3.69 16.25 -6.06
N SER A 184 -2.97 15.21 -5.63
CA SER A 184 -2.26 14.31 -6.55
C SER A 184 -2.36 12.85 -6.12
N VAL A 185 -2.15 11.97 -7.09
CA VAL A 185 -2.05 10.51 -6.87
C VAL A 185 -0.71 10.08 -6.28
N GLY A 186 0.32 10.94 -6.32
CA GLY A 186 1.68 10.64 -5.86
C GLY A 186 1.88 10.62 -4.35
N GLY A 187 0.82 10.38 -3.57
CA GLY A 187 0.82 10.41 -2.11
C GLY A 187 0.90 11.84 -1.56
N SER A 188 -0.17 12.28 -0.90
CA SER A 188 -0.21 13.60 -0.26
C SER A 188 -0.81 13.57 1.13
N ASN A 189 -1.55 12.53 1.52
CA ASN A 189 -2.12 12.40 2.86
C ASN A 189 -1.25 11.53 3.77
N TYR A 190 -0.07 12.05 4.12
CA TYR A 190 0.85 11.39 5.05
C TYR A 190 0.33 11.50 6.49
N HIS A 191 -0.57 10.57 6.88
CA HIS A 191 -1.18 10.54 8.20
C HIS A 191 -0.42 9.70 9.22
N LEU A 192 -0.15 10.31 10.37
CA LEU A 192 0.28 9.61 11.57
C LEU A 192 -0.23 10.42 12.76
N ALA A 193 -1.14 9.85 13.54
CA ALA A 193 -1.77 10.57 14.63
C ALA A 193 -0.88 10.65 15.88
N PHE A 194 -1.06 11.73 16.64
CA PHE A 194 -0.31 12.00 17.87
C PHE A 194 -1.25 12.39 19.01
N ALA A 195 -0.81 12.19 20.25
CA ALA A 195 -1.55 12.58 21.44
C ALA A 195 -1.80 14.08 21.49
N ASN A 196 -0.81 14.87 21.07
CA ASN A 196 -0.95 16.27 20.73
C ASN A 196 -0.64 16.46 19.24
N PRO A 197 -1.64 16.67 18.36
CA PRO A 197 -1.41 16.87 16.92
C PRO A 197 -0.45 18.03 16.57
N ALA A 198 -0.31 19.02 17.45
CA ALA A 198 0.62 20.13 17.26
C ALA A 198 2.08 19.80 17.60
N ASP A 199 2.33 18.69 18.31
CA ASP A 199 3.66 18.23 18.69
C ASP A 199 3.94 16.83 18.10
N PRO A 200 4.71 16.73 17.00
CA PRO A 200 5.04 15.45 16.35
C PRO A 200 6.03 14.58 17.16
N ASN A 201 6.49 15.06 18.32
CA ASN A 201 7.27 14.27 19.29
C ASN A 201 6.41 13.74 20.44
N SER A 202 5.15 14.17 20.54
CA SER A 202 4.23 13.60 21.53
C SER A 202 3.93 12.12 21.21
N PRO A 203 3.41 11.33 22.16
CA PRO A 203 3.13 9.92 21.94
C PRO A 203 2.24 9.69 20.70
N MET A 204 2.59 8.72 19.86
CA MET A 204 1.79 8.35 18.69
C MET A 204 0.45 7.74 19.11
N LYS A 205 -0.57 7.89 18.27
CA LYS A 205 -1.90 7.29 18.41
C LYS A 205 -2.28 6.55 17.13
N GLY A 206 -3.00 5.45 17.28
CA GLY A 206 -3.60 4.74 16.15
C GLY A 206 -4.97 5.30 15.76
N SER A 207 -5.43 4.93 14.57
CA SER A 207 -6.78 5.18 14.07
C SER A 207 -7.49 3.85 13.81
N VAL A 208 -8.76 3.74 14.19
CA VAL A 208 -9.55 2.50 14.06
C VAL A 208 -10.69 2.72 13.07
N PHE A 209 -10.84 1.79 12.12
CA PHE A 209 -11.88 1.77 11.09
C PHE A 209 -12.65 0.45 11.20
N ALA A 210 -13.62 0.39 12.10
CA ALA A 210 -14.27 -0.85 12.52
C ALA A 210 -15.48 -1.20 11.65
N ASN A 211 -15.73 -2.50 11.47
CA ASN A 211 -16.99 -3.02 10.91
C ASN A 211 -17.32 -2.41 9.53
N PHE A 212 -16.31 -2.09 8.72
CA PHE A 212 -16.52 -1.47 7.41
C PHE A 212 -16.90 -2.54 6.39
N THR A 213 -17.91 -2.25 5.57
CA THR A 213 -18.33 -3.11 4.47
C THR A 213 -18.14 -2.41 3.13
N SER A 214 -17.34 -2.98 2.23
CA SER A 214 -17.06 -2.37 0.92
C SER A 214 -17.21 -3.36 -0.22
N TYR A 215 -18.13 -3.13 -1.16
CA TYR A 215 -18.35 -4.09 -2.25
C TYR A 215 -18.68 -3.47 -3.60
N LYS A 216 -18.41 -4.21 -4.68
CA LYS A 216 -18.74 -3.80 -6.06
C LYS A 216 -18.24 -2.39 -6.41
N ASN A 217 -17.07 -2.02 -5.93
CA ASN A 217 -16.39 -0.82 -6.40
C ASN A 217 -15.53 -1.22 -7.62
N ARG A 218 -15.50 -0.36 -8.64
CA ARG A 218 -14.85 -0.63 -9.94
C ARG A 218 -13.31 -0.65 -9.87
N HIS A 219 -12.76 -0.32 -8.70
CA HIS A 219 -11.35 -0.39 -8.39
C HIS A 219 -11.14 -0.97 -6.98
N GLY A 220 -10.95 -0.14 -5.96
CA GLY A 220 -10.57 -0.56 -4.61
C GLY A 220 -11.75 -0.62 -3.63
N GLY A 221 -11.78 -1.66 -2.79
CA GLY A 221 -12.61 -1.69 -1.59
C GLY A 221 -12.11 -0.68 -0.55
N VAL A 222 -10.81 -0.69 -0.29
CA VAL A 222 -10.08 0.23 0.58
C VAL A 222 -8.77 0.64 -0.10
N TRP A 223 -8.55 1.95 -0.22
CA TRP A 223 -7.23 2.55 -0.43
C TRP A 223 -6.89 3.43 0.78
N GLY A 224 -5.73 3.23 1.39
CA GLY A 224 -5.26 4.06 2.51
C GLY A 224 -3.82 4.50 2.39
N ARG A 225 -3.48 5.55 3.14
CA ARG A 225 -2.12 5.98 3.44
C ARG A 225 -2.07 6.44 4.89
N GLY A 226 -1.06 5.98 5.63
CA GLY A 226 -0.89 6.37 7.01
C GLY A 226 -0.08 5.38 7.82
N GLU A 227 -0.15 5.48 9.14
CA GLU A 227 0.53 4.58 10.08
C GLU A 227 -0.42 4.23 11.22
N LEU A 228 -0.26 3.04 11.81
CA LEU A 228 -1.10 2.57 12.92
C LEU A 228 -2.60 2.57 12.59
N HIS A 229 -2.96 2.26 11.35
CA HIS A 229 -4.36 2.10 10.93
C HIS A 229 -4.83 0.66 11.18
N LEU A 230 -5.80 0.50 12.08
CA LEU A 230 -6.40 -0.79 12.42
C LEU A 230 -7.79 -0.91 11.79
N PHE A 231 -8.02 -2.01 11.07
CA PHE A 231 -9.30 -2.36 10.44
C PHE A 231 -9.84 -3.66 11.05
N PRO A 232 -10.54 -3.61 12.18
CA PRO A 232 -11.16 -4.79 12.77
C PRO A 232 -12.50 -5.09 12.07
N ASN A 233 -12.75 -6.37 11.80
CA ASN A 233 -14.00 -6.87 11.22
C ASN A 233 -14.33 -6.21 9.86
N LEU A 234 -13.33 -6.14 8.98
CA LEU A 234 -13.49 -5.61 7.62
C LEU A 234 -14.16 -6.65 6.71
N HIS A 235 -15.21 -6.24 6.00
CA HIS A 235 -15.88 -7.07 4.99
C HIS A 235 -15.72 -6.45 3.60
N VAL A 236 -15.08 -7.15 2.67
CA VAL A 236 -14.97 -6.70 1.28
C VAL A 236 -15.38 -7.77 0.29
N ALA A 237 -16.11 -7.38 -0.75
CA ALA A 237 -16.61 -8.33 -1.75
C ALA A 237 -16.67 -7.74 -3.16
N ASP A 238 -16.40 -8.54 -4.20
CA ASP A 238 -16.61 -8.15 -5.60
C ASP A 238 -15.90 -6.85 -6.04
N ASN A 239 -14.77 -6.50 -5.40
CA ASN A 239 -13.90 -5.39 -5.80
C ASN A 239 -12.75 -5.92 -6.66
N ALA A 240 -12.11 -5.07 -7.47
CA ALA A 240 -10.94 -5.50 -8.23
C ALA A 240 -9.75 -5.77 -7.29
N VAL A 241 -9.61 -4.88 -6.31
CA VAL A 241 -8.67 -5.00 -5.20
C VAL A 241 -9.44 -4.77 -3.91
N GLY A 242 -9.40 -5.72 -2.97
CA GLY A 242 -10.13 -5.60 -1.70
C GLY A 242 -9.52 -4.56 -0.76
N PHE A 243 -8.20 -4.60 -0.58
CA PHE A 243 -7.48 -3.70 0.33
C PHE A 243 -6.08 -3.38 -0.20
N THR A 244 -5.77 -2.09 -0.25
CA THR A 244 -4.44 -1.51 -0.49
C THR A 244 -4.20 -0.42 0.55
N HIS A 245 -3.01 -0.37 1.13
CA HIS A 245 -2.63 0.70 2.05
C HIS A 245 -1.17 1.07 1.82
N ALA A 246 -0.75 2.27 2.21
CA ALA A 246 0.58 2.77 1.98
C ALA A 246 1.17 3.49 3.19
N ALA A 247 2.48 3.42 3.36
CA ALA A 247 3.17 4.06 4.47
C ALA A 247 3.08 5.59 4.44
N SER A 248 3.20 6.18 5.63
CA SER A 248 3.36 7.63 5.81
C SER A 248 4.61 8.04 6.58
N ALA A 249 5.17 7.15 7.39
CA ALA A 249 6.35 7.41 8.19
C ALA A 249 7.13 6.11 8.39
N VAL A 250 7.78 5.69 7.29
CA VAL A 250 8.61 4.49 7.19
C VAL A 250 9.51 4.34 8.41
N GLY A 251 9.47 3.15 9.04
CA GLY A 251 10.37 2.80 10.13
C GLY A 251 9.99 3.37 11.50
N ARG A 252 8.88 4.10 11.65
CA ARG A 252 8.50 4.73 12.94
C ARG A 252 7.56 3.91 13.80
N THR A 253 6.75 3.05 13.20
CA THR A 253 5.60 2.43 13.88
C THR A 253 5.58 0.92 13.69
N ALA A 254 4.88 0.21 14.59
CA ALA A 254 4.80 -1.26 14.59
C ALA A 254 4.15 -1.83 13.33
N TYR A 255 3.31 -1.05 12.66
CA TYR A 255 2.70 -1.41 11.39
C TYR A 255 2.14 -0.15 10.71
N THR A 256 2.24 -0.13 9.38
CA THR A 256 1.51 0.79 8.50
C THR A 256 0.01 0.55 8.65
N SER A 257 -0.40 -0.71 8.43
CA SER A 257 -1.80 -1.14 8.54
C SER A 257 -1.92 -2.53 9.14
N ARG A 258 -3.03 -2.76 9.85
CA ARG A 258 -3.37 -4.07 10.41
C ARG A 258 -4.84 -4.38 10.19
N ILE A 259 -5.13 -5.61 9.77
CA ILE A 259 -6.49 -6.16 9.70
C ILE A 259 -6.63 -7.27 10.74
N THR A 260 -7.76 -7.29 11.44
CA THR A 260 -8.14 -8.40 12.31
C THR A 260 -9.55 -8.86 11.98
N ASP A 261 -9.75 -10.18 11.93
CA ASP A 261 -11.08 -10.80 11.82
C ASP A 261 -11.84 -10.40 10.54
N GLY A 262 -11.13 -10.23 9.43
CA GLY A 262 -11.69 -9.79 8.16
C GLY A 262 -12.28 -10.92 7.30
N ILE A 263 -13.14 -10.55 6.34
CA ILE A 263 -13.64 -11.43 5.28
C ILE A 263 -13.50 -10.75 3.93
N PHE A 264 -12.82 -11.43 3.02
CA PHE A 264 -12.60 -11.01 1.63
C PHE A 264 -13.27 -12.01 0.70
N VAL A 265 -14.14 -11.52 -0.18
CA VAL A 265 -14.85 -12.35 -1.16
C VAL A 265 -14.49 -11.88 -2.57
N GLY A 266 -13.85 -12.74 -3.36
CA GLY A 266 -13.50 -12.41 -4.74
C GLY A 266 -14.74 -12.24 -5.59
N GLU A 267 -15.50 -13.32 -5.71
CA GLU A 267 -16.77 -13.33 -6.43
C GLU A 267 -17.91 -13.89 -5.57
N SER A 268 -18.87 -13.05 -5.24
CA SER A 268 -20.08 -13.44 -4.54
C SER A 268 -21.17 -13.96 -5.50
N ALA A 269 -22.26 -14.49 -4.95
CA ALA A 269 -23.46 -14.87 -5.72
C ALA A 269 -24.21 -13.65 -6.30
N ASN A 270 -23.89 -12.43 -5.86
CA ASN A 270 -24.47 -11.22 -6.42
C ASN A 270 -23.82 -10.91 -7.78
N ILE A 271 -24.45 -11.32 -8.87
CA ILE A 271 -23.96 -11.10 -10.24
C ILE A 271 -24.05 -9.63 -10.70
N GLY A 272 -24.71 -8.75 -9.95
CA GLY A 272 -24.94 -7.37 -10.36
C GLY A 272 -25.80 -7.24 -11.62
N THR A 273 -25.66 -6.10 -12.30
CA THR A 273 -26.37 -5.79 -13.55
C THR A 273 -25.35 -5.66 -14.67
N PRO A 274 -25.04 -6.75 -15.41
CA PRO A 274 -24.09 -6.68 -16.51
C PRO A 274 -24.63 -5.78 -17.64
N THR A 275 -23.83 -4.81 -18.08
CA THR A 275 -24.26 -3.83 -19.11
C THR A 275 -23.30 -3.74 -20.29
N THR A 276 -22.00 -3.97 -20.07
CA THR A 276 -21.01 -3.97 -21.13
C THR A 276 -20.96 -5.31 -21.87
N LYS A 277 -20.43 -5.34 -23.09
CA LYS A 277 -20.24 -6.59 -23.85
C LYS A 277 -19.42 -7.62 -23.07
N ALA A 278 -18.38 -7.18 -22.35
CA ALA A 278 -17.53 -8.05 -21.54
C ALA A 278 -18.29 -8.63 -20.34
N GLU A 279 -19.08 -7.81 -19.64
CA GLU A 279 -19.91 -8.25 -18.52
C GLU A 279 -21.00 -9.23 -18.96
N ILE A 280 -21.68 -8.96 -20.08
CA ILE A 280 -22.71 -9.83 -20.63
C ILE A 280 -22.10 -11.19 -21.05
N ALA A 281 -20.94 -11.17 -21.71
CA ALA A 281 -20.23 -12.39 -22.11
C ALA A 281 -19.76 -13.22 -20.90
N TYR A 282 -19.38 -12.55 -19.81
CA TYR A 282 -18.96 -13.20 -18.57
C TYR A 282 -20.13 -13.63 -17.67
N GLY A 283 -21.31 -13.02 -17.83
CA GLY A 283 -22.52 -13.33 -17.07
C GLY A 283 -22.68 -12.56 -15.76
N ARG A 284 -21.82 -11.57 -15.48
CA ARG A 284 -21.91 -10.70 -14.28
C ARG A 284 -21.22 -9.36 -14.49
N SER A 285 -21.56 -8.38 -13.65
CA SER A 285 -20.81 -7.12 -13.55
C SER A 285 -19.34 -7.39 -13.23
N MET A 286 -18.46 -6.62 -13.87
CA MET A 286 -17.02 -6.78 -13.70
C MET A 286 -16.53 -5.83 -12.60
N PRO A 287 -15.62 -6.29 -11.73
CA PRO A 287 -15.04 -5.46 -10.69
C PRO A 287 -14.05 -4.42 -11.24
N ASN A 288 -13.63 -4.53 -12.50
CA ASN A 288 -12.82 -3.54 -13.21
C ASN A 288 -13.27 -3.45 -14.68
N ASP A 289 -12.98 -2.34 -15.35
CA ASP A 289 -13.27 -2.13 -16.77
C ASP A 289 -12.33 -2.91 -17.70
N ILE A 290 -11.15 -3.31 -17.22
CA ILE A 290 -10.28 -4.28 -17.90
C ILE A 290 -10.76 -5.69 -17.55
N ALA A 291 -11.35 -6.39 -18.52
CA ALA A 291 -11.97 -7.70 -18.30
C ALA A 291 -11.03 -8.76 -17.69
N ASP A 292 -9.77 -8.76 -18.11
CA ASP A 292 -8.74 -9.71 -17.68
C ASP A 292 -7.87 -9.21 -16.52
N PHE A 293 -8.25 -8.12 -15.84
CA PHE A 293 -7.52 -7.64 -14.67
C PHE A 293 -7.53 -8.69 -13.54
N PRO A 294 -6.37 -9.08 -13.00
CA PRO A 294 -6.30 -10.04 -11.90
C PRO A 294 -6.93 -9.48 -10.63
N ILE A 295 -7.96 -10.13 -10.12
CA ILE A 295 -8.60 -9.70 -8.88
C ILE A 295 -7.86 -10.26 -7.66
N ARG A 296 -7.84 -9.47 -6.58
CA ARG A 296 -7.20 -9.88 -5.32
C ARG A 296 -7.89 -9.34 -4.09
N GLY A 297 -7.86 -10.14 -3.02
CA GLY A 297 -8.44 -9.77 -1.73
C GLY A 297 -7.57 -8.75 -1.03
N TYR A 298 -6.40 -9.18 -0.59
CA TYR A 298 -5.42 -8.33 0.09
C TYR A 298 -4.23 -8.04 -0.84
N GLU A 299 -3.87 -6.77 -0.94
CA GLU A 299 -2.72 -6.30 -1.69
C GLU A 299 -1.71 -5.65 -0.74
N TYR A 300 -0.55 -6.28 -0.60
CA TYR A 300 0.59 -5.67 0.12
C TYR A 300 1.20 -4.55 -0.73
N TYR A 301 1.42 -3.39 -0.10
CA TYR A 301 1.98 -2.22 -0.76
C TYR A 301 2.60 -1.24 0.25
N ASP A 302 3.83 -0.78 0.01
CA ASP A 302 4.48 0.31 0.76
C ASP A 302 4.59 0.09 2.32
N MET A 303 5.66 -0.61 2.72
CA MET A 303 6.12 -0.99 4.08
C MET A 303 5.38 -2.14 4.81
N ARG A 304 5.03 -1.99 6.11
CA ARG A 304 4.76 -3.09 7.05
C ARG A 304 3.26 -3.29 7.30
N HIS A 305 2.76 -4.47 6.96
CA HIS A 305 1.35 -4.83 7.04
C HIS A 305 1.17 -6.13 7.83
N ASP A 306 0.13 -6.19 8.65
CA ASP A 306 -0.26 -7.41 9.36
C ASP A 306 -1.70 -7.82 9.02
N VAL A 307 -1.90 -9.07 8.59
CA VAL A 307 -3.21 -9.66 8.33
C VAL A 307 -3.47 -10.78 9.34
N VAL A 308 -4.52 -10.65 10.16
CA VAL A 308 -4.77 -11.57 11.28
C VAL A 308 -6.19 -12.13 11.19
N ASN A 309 -6.36 -13.43 11.40
CA ASN A 309 -7.66 -14.12 11.50
C ASN A 309 -8.61 -13.84 10.32
N THR A 310 -8.09 -13.81 9.10
CA THR A 310 -8.84 -13.33 7.94
C THR A 310 -9.26 -14.48 7.01
N SER A 311 -10.51 -14.46 6.56
CA SER A 311 -11.04 -15.45 5.61
C SER A 311 -11.09 -14.91 4.19
N PHE A 312 -10.61 -15.69 3.22
CA PHE A 312 -10.65 -15.39 1.80
C PHE A 312 -11.53 -16.42 1.08
N VAL A 313 -12.51 -15.93 0.33
CA VAL A 313 -13.57 -16.74 -0.27
C VAL A 313 -13.66 -16.46 -1.77
N ASN A 314 -13.71 -17.51 -2.60
CA ASN A 314 -13.95 -17.44 -4.03
C ASN A 314 -12.95 -16.60 -4.86
N PHE A 315 -11.65 -16.68 -4.57
CA PHE A 315 -10.58 -16.17 -5.44
C PHE A 315 -10.03 -17.29 -6.34
N GLN A 316 -10.79 -17.71 -7.35
CA GLN A 316 -10.38 -18.73 -8.32
C GLN A 316 -10.04 -18.09 -9.68
N PRO A 317 -8.89 -18.42 -10.29
CA PRO A 317 -8.65 -18.07 -11.68
C PRO A 317 -9.66 -18.78 -12.60
N ASN A 318 -9.96 -18.18 -13.74
CA ASN A 318 -10.84 -18.75 -14.75
C ASN A 318 -10.40 -18.36 -16.17
N GLY A 319 -11.18 -18.73 -17.18
CA GLY A 319 -10.85 -18.45 -18.58
C GLY A 319 -10.85 -16.96 -18.97
N THR A 320 -11.38 -16.08 -18.12
CA THR A 320 -11.44 -14.62 -18.38
C THR A 320 -10.33 -13.87 -17.65
N ARG A 321 -10.05 -14.21 -16.39
CA ARG A 321 -9.05 -13.52 -15.58
C ARG A 321 -8.40 -14.42 -14.55
N ASN A 322 -7.24 -13.97 -14.10
CA ASN A 322 -6.58 -14.55 -12.94
C ASN A 322 -7.20 -14.04 -11.62
N ALA A 323 -7.05 -14.80 -10.53
CA ALA A 323 -7.49 -14.38 -9.20
C ALA A 323 -6.67 -15.04 -8.09
N ALA A 324 -6.40 -14.31 -7.01
CA ALA A 324 -5.79 -14.87 -5.80
C ALA A 324 -6.27 -14.11 -4.57
N ALA A 325 -6.25 -14.76 -3.41
CA ALA A 325 -6.62 -14.11 -2.16
C ALA A 325 -5.64 -12.98 -1.80
N ILE A 326 -4.33 -13.21 -2.01
CA ILE A 326 -3.27 -12.30 -1.59
C ILE A 326 -2.28 -12.07 -2.75
N SER A 327 -1.85 -10.82 -2.92
CA SER A 327 -0.76 -10.46 -3.83
C SER A 327 -0.14 -9.12 -3.40
N TYR A 328 0.69 -8.54 -4.28
CA TYR A 328 1.30 -7.22 -4.12
C TYR A 328 0.64 -6.21 -5.06
N LEU A 329 0.86 -4.91 -4.82
CA LEU A 329 0.57 -3.90 -5.83
C LEU A 329 1.35 -4.25 -7.09
N MET A 330 0.59 -4.51 -8.15
CA MET A 330 1.11 -5.07 -9.39
C MET A 330 2.28 -4.24 -9.91
N TYR A 331 3.47 -4.86 -9.85
CA TYR A 331 4.74 -4.33 -10.37
C TYR A 331 5.27 -3.07 -9.67
N THR A 332 4.86 -2.88 -8.42
CA THR A 332 5.28 -1.72 -7.64
C THR A 332 6.79 -1.63 -7.45
N SER A 333 7.29 -0.40 -7.54
CA SER A 333 8.68 -0.03 -7.25
C SER A 333 8.89 0.44 -5.80
N PHE A 334 7.81 0.75 -5.08
CA PHE A 334 7.85 1.33 -3.73
C PHE A 334 8.21 0.27 -2.68
N GLY A 335 9.07 0.64 -1.73
CA GLY A 335 9.68 -0.30 -0.79
C GLY A 335 8.68 -1.16 -0.02
N MET A 336 9.06 -2.42 0.22
CA MET A 336 8.28 -3.37 1.00
C MET A 336 9.10 -3.91 2.15
N SER A 337 8.45 -4.22 3.27
CA SER A 337 9.08 -4.96 4.37
C SER A 337 9.01 -6.47 4.06
N SER A 338 10.09 -7.21 4.30
CA SER A 338 10.07 -8.67 4.32
C SER A 338 9.18 -9.20 5.45
N GLU A 339 8.96 -8.38 6.48
CA GLU A 339 8.11 -8.69 7.64
C GLU A 339 6.64 -8.38 7.43
N ASN A 340 6.21 -8.17 6.18
CA ASN A 340 4.79 -8.21 5.84
C ASN A 340 4.20 -9.57 6.24
N ALA A 341 3.33 -9.57 7.24
CA ALA A 341 2.99 -10.77 7.96
C ALA A 341 1.52 -11.17 7.81
N ILE A 342 1.28 -12.46 7.96
CA ILE A 342 -0.05 -13.05 8.02
C ILE A 342 -0.12 -14.20 9.02
N GLU A 343 -1.25 -14.31 9.72
CA GLU A 343 -1.57 -15.43 10.61
C GLU A 343 -3.09 -15.66 10.70
N GLY A 344 -3.51 -16.89 11.01
CA GLY A 344 -4.92 -17.25 11.15
C GLY A 344 -5.74 -17.17 9.86
N ALA A 345 -5.09 -17.23 8.69
CA ALA A 345 -5.76 -17.15 7.41
C ALA A 345 -6.62 -18.39 7.11
N LYS A 346 -7.76 -18.20 6.44
CA LYS A 346 -8.62 -19.29 5.96
C LYS A 346 -8.96 -19.09 4.49
N PHE A 347 -8.90 -20.15 3.70
CA PHE A 347 -9.18 -20.10 2.27
C PHE A 347 -10.34 -21.04 1.92
N VAL A 348 -11.39 -20.48 1.33
CA VAL A 348 -12.54 -21.24 0.81
C VAL A 348 -12.61 -20.98 -0.69
N ASN A 349 -12.45 -22.01 -1.52
CA ASN A 349 -12.39 -21.88 -2.98
C ASN A 349 -11.47 -20.73 -3.42
N SER A 350 -10.27 -20.64 -2.87
CA SER A 350 -9.35 -19.54 -3.17
C SER A 350 -7.95 -20.05 -3.44
N ARG A 351 -7.31 -19.52 -4.47
CA ARG A 351 -5.86 -19.62 -4.60
C ARG A 351 -5.23 -18.67 -3.58
N PRO A 352 -4.41 -19.14 -2.62
CA PRO A 352 -3.94 -18.30 -1.52
C PRO A 352 -3.10 -17.09 -1.94
N VAL A 353 -2.08 -17.33 -2.77
CA VAL A 353 -1.13 -16.29 -3.20
C VAL A 353 -0.93 -16.37 -4.70
N ASP A 354 -0.63 -15.23 -5.33
CA ASP A 354 -0.08 -15.21 -6.69
C ASP A 354 0.82 -14.02 -6.97
N PHE A 355 1.92 -14.28 -7.67
CA PHE A 355 2.79 -13.27 -8.27
C PHE A 355 2.78 -13.41 -9.80
N PRO A 356 1.70 -12.99 -10.49
CA PRO A 356 1.55 -13.18 -11.92
C PRO A 356 2.67 -12.55 -12.75
N GLN A 357 2.87 -13.10 -13.95
CA GLN A 357 3.77 -12.53 -14.94
C GLN A 357 3.42 -11.06 -15.24
N VAL A 358 4.43 -10.30 -15.66
CA VAL A 358 4.30 -8.87 -15.89
C VAL A 358 3.46 -8.59 -17.13
N VAL A 359 2.31 -7.92 -16.92
CA VAL A 359 1.45 -7.42 -17.98
C VAL A 359 1.21 -5.93 -17.74
N ARG A 360 1.87 -5.10 -18.55
CA ARG A 360 1.93 -3.63 -18.34
C ARG A 360 0.57 -2.95 -18.18
N LYS A 361 -0.49 -3.41 -18.84
CA LYS A 361 -1.82 -2.79 -18.69
C LYS A 361 -2.42 -2.94 -17.28
N TRP A 362 -1.95 -3.89 -16.48
CA TRP A 362 -2.42 -4.10 -15.11
C TRP A 362 -1.68 -3.24 -14.07
N SER A 363 -0.60 -2.55 -14.47
CA SER A 363 0.21 -1.74 -13.57
C SER A 363 -0.47 -0.42 -13.23
N SER A 364 -0.56 -0.05 -11.96
CA SER A 364 -0.79 1.35 -11.55
C SER A 364 0.54 2.11 -11.35
N ASP A 365 1.61 1.38 -11.09
CA ASP A 365 2.99 1.83 -11.03
C ASP A 365 3.84 0.92 -11.93
N PHE A 366 4.61 1.51 -12.83
CA PHE A 366 5.47 0.77 -13.76
C PHE A 366 6.86 1.39 -13.87
N GLY A 367 7.51 1.52 -12.71
CA GLY A 367 8.95 1.78 -12.62
C GLY A 367 9.79 0.51 -12.84
N ARG A 368 10.77 0.30 -11.95
CA ARG A 368 11.67 -0.88 -11.99
C ARG A 368 11.09 -2.12 -11.34
N GLY A 369 9.98 -1.98 -10.61
CA GLY A 369 9.29 -3.09 -9.96
C GLY A 369 10.09 -3.73 -8.82
N ASN A 370 10.99 -3.01 -8.18
CA ASN A 370 11.93 -3.58 -7.20
C ASN A 370 11.22 -4.35 -6.08
N ALA A 371 10.19 -3.75 -5.49
CA ALA A 371 9.41 -4.38 -4.44
C ALA A 371 8.58 -5.57 -4.94
N TRP A 372 8.01 -5.49 -6.15
CA TRP A 372 7.37 -6.64 -6.78
C TRP A 372 8.34 -7.81 -6.96
N ARG A 373 9.53 -7.53 -7.49
CA ARG A 373 10.53 -8.56 -7.79
C ARG A 373 11.21 -9.11 -6.54
N GLY A 374 11.06 -8.44 -5.40
CA GLY A 374 11.45 -8.90 -4.07
C GLY A 374 10.27 -9.32 -3.18
N ALA A 375 9.09 -9.62 -3.74
CA ALA A 375 7.91 -9.91 -2.93
C ALA A 375 8.13 -11.08 -1.95
N ALA A 376 7.74 -10.87 -0.69
CA ALA A 376 7.91 -11.80 0.42
C ALA A 376 6.80 -11.58 1.48
N ILE A 377 6.19 -12.66 1.93
CA ILE A 377 5.14 -12.63 2.96
C ILE A 377 5.54 -13.59 4.08
N HIS A 378 5.67 -13.09 5.30
CA HIS A 378 5.94 -13.88 6.49
C HIS A 378 4.63 -14.55 6.98
N ASP A 379 4.49 -15.84 6.70
CA ASP A 379 3.44 -16.71 7.23
C ASP A 379 3.85 -17.25 8.60
N LYS A 380 3.36 -16.57 9.65
CA LYS A 380 3.80 -16.81 11.03
C LYS A 380 3.36 -18.17 11.56
N ASP A 381 2.15 -18.59 11.25
CA ASP A 381 1.53 -19.79 11.80
C ASP A 381 1.37 -20.93 10.78
N GLY A 382 1.71 -20.70 9.51
CA GLY A 382 1.59 -21.67 8.44
C GLY A 382 0.19 -21.74 7.85
N SER A 383 -0.70 -20.81 8.18
CA SER A 383 -2.09 -20.78 7.72
C SER A 383 -2.22 -20.57 6.21
N VAL A 384 -1.16 -20.13 5.53
CA VAL A 384 -1.14 -19.91 4.08
C VAL A 384 -0.30 -20.96 3.35
N GLY A 385 0.98 -21.08 3.69
CA GLY A 385 1.95 -21.96 3.05
C GLY A 385 1.92 -23.41 3.55
N GLY A 386 1.23 -23.67 4.68
CA GLY A 386 1.20 -24.97 5.37
C GLY A 386 2.44 -25.24 6.24
N VAL A 387 3.31 -24.24 6.39
CA VAL A 387 4.58 -24.36 7.13
C VAL A 387 4.67 -23.18 8.10
N PRO A 388 4.62 -23.42 9.42
CA PRO A 388 4.77 -22.34 10.41
C PRO A 388 6.15 -21.68 10.33
N ASP A 389 6.18 -20.39 10.65
CA ASP A 389 7.40 -19.56 10.68
C ASP A 389 8.17 -19.68 9.34
N SER A 390 7.48 -19.31 8.25
CA SER A 390 8.01 -19.41 6.90
C SER A 390 7.68 -18.19 6.06
N TYR A 391 8.42 -18.02 4.97
CA TYR A 391 8.21 -16.95 4.01
C TYR A 391 7.66 -17.51 2.70
N ILE A 392 6.63 -16.85 2.18
CA ILE A 392 6.13 -17.04 0.82
C ILE A 392 6.78 -15.98 -0.05
N VAL A 393 7.69 -16.40 -0.92
CA VAL A 393 8.50 -15.50 -1.76
C VAL A 393 8.23 -15.73 -3.24
N ILE A 394 8.43 -14.70 -4.05
CA ILE A 394 8.37 -14.82 -5.51
C ILE A 394 9.39 -15.83 -6.04
N ASP A 395 8.99 -16.67 -7.00
CA ASP A 395 9.89 -17.64 -7.65
C ASP A 395 10.71 -16.95 -8.76
N ASN A 396 11.83 -16.35 -8.37
CA ASN A 396 12.73 -15.60 -9.27
C ASN A 396 14.18 -16.13 -9.29
N GLY A 397 14.48 -17.19 -8.53
CA GLY A 397 15.80 -17.80 -8.40
C GLY A 397 16.79 -17.06 -7.48
N ILE A 398 16.38 -15.92 -6.91
CA ILE A 398 17.15 -15.15 -5.93
C ILE A 398 16.52 -15.25 -4.55
N ALA A 399 15.22 -14.98 -4.44
CA ALA A 399 14.49 -15.06 -3.18
C ALA A 399 14.28 -16.53 -2.76
N ASN A 400 13.84 -17.38 -3.69
CA ASN A 400 13.70 -18.81 -3.44
C ASN A 400 14.99 -19.60 -3.67
N ASP A 401 15.08 -20.74 -3.00
CA ASP A 401 16.09 -21.78 -3.23
C ASP A 401 15.36 -23.08 -3.57
N ASP A 402 15.53 -23.60 -4.78
CA ASP A 402 14.86 -24.82 -5.23
C ASP A 402 15.22 -26.06 -4.38
N GLN A 403 16.31 -26.01 -3.60
CA GLN A 403 16.70 -27.08 -2.68
C GLN A 403 16.17 -26.89 -1.25
N ALA A 404 15.95 -25.65 -0.83
CA ALA A 404 15.55 -25.33 0.55
C ALA A 404 14.09 -24.87 0.69
N CYS A 405 13.38 -24.65 -0.43
CA CYS A 405 12.02 -24.18 -0.48
C CYS A 405 11.08 -25.19 -1.14
N GLN A 406 9.81 -25.14 -0.76
CA GLN A 406 8.73 -25.84 -1.45
C GLN A 406 8.18 -24.95 -2.57
N LEU A 407 8.49 -25.27 -3.81
CA LEU A 407 7.94 -24.53 -4.95
C LEU A 407 6.41 -24.67 -5.02
N ARG A 408 5.75 -23.57 -5.39
CA ARG A 408 4.30 -23.47 -5.66
C ARG A 408 4.11 -22.81 -7.03
N PRO A 409 4.30 -23.56 -8.14
CA PRO A 409 4.27 -23.00 -9.48
C PRO A 409 2.92 -22.33 -9.84
N ASP A 410 1.82 -22.85 -9.29
CA ASP A 410 0.48 -22.30 -9.43
C ASP A 410 0.31 -20.91 -8.77
N TRP A 411 1.20 -20.55 -7.84
CA TRP A 411 1.25 -19.24 -7.16
C TRP A 411 2.36 -18.35 -7.72
N HIS A 412 3.19 -18.87 -8.64
CA HIS A 412 4.46 -18.25 -9.05
C HIS A 412 5.34 -17.88 -7.83
N ALA A 413 5.33 -18.74 -6.83
CA ALA A 413 5.95 -18.50 -5.53
C ALA A 413 6.65 -19.75 -4.98
N ALA A 414 7.32 -19.60 -3.86
CA ALA A 414 7.88 -20.69 -3.07
C ALA A 414 7.65 -20.44 -1.57
N VAL A 415 7.46 -21.52 -0.81
CA VAL A 415 7.36 -21.48 0.66
C VAL A 415 8.69 -21.93 1.26
N CYS A 416 9.33 -21.07 2.03
CA CYS A 416 10.71 -21.21 2.46
C CYS A 416 10.84 -21.01 3.97
N LYS A 417 11.55 -21.92 4.67
CA LYS A 417 11.93 -21.71 6.07
C LYS A 417 13.24 -20.96 6.20
N GLY A 418 13.41 -20.27 7.34
CA GLY A 418 14.62 -19.55 7.71
C GLY A 418 14.42 -18.05 7.61
N ASP A 419 15.46 -17.32 7.99
CA ASP A 419 15.44 -15.87 8.04
C ASP A 419 15.56 -15.24 6.64
N TYR A 420 14.77 -14.21 6.40
CA TYR A 420 14.63 -13.50 5.14
C TYR A 420 14.62 -12.00 5.36
N GLY A 421 15.41 -11.30 4.55
CA GLY A 421 15.45 -9.85 4.56
C GLY A 421 15.88 -9.28 3.23
N HIS A 422 16.14 -7.98 3.23
CA HIS A 422 16.56 -7.27 2.02
C HIS A 422 18.05 -7.30 1.82
N PHE A 423 18.41 -7.53 0.58
CA PHE A 423 19.73 -7.31 0.04
C PHE A 423 19.72 -6.09 -0.88
N ASN A 424 20.68 -5.20 -0.64
CA ASN A 424 20.91 -4.02 -1.45
C ASN A 424 22.33 -4.03 -2.01
N ILE A 425 22.44 -3.76 -3.32
CA ILE A 425 23.67 -3.31 -3.97
C ILE A 425 23.46 -1.84 -4.30
N ALA A 426 24.13 -0.92 -3.63
CA ALA A 426 24.00 0.50 -3.92
C ALA A 426 24.66 0.86 -5.26
N GLY A 427 23.95 1.70 -5.99
CA GLY A 427 24.29 2.23 -7.30
C GLY A 427 23.13 3.13 -7.73
N ASN A 428 23.36 4.14 -8.55
CA ASN A 428 22.25 4.92 -9.09
C ASN A 428 21.52 4.08 -10.15
N PHE A 429 20.43 3.44 -9.76
CA PHE A 429 19.56 2.73 -10.71
C PHE A 429 18.46 3.66 -11.25
N GLY A 430 18.17 4.78 -10.59
CA GLY A 430 17.08 5.70 -10.98
C GLY A 430 15.68 5.11 -10.88
N PHE A 431 14.66 5.96 -10.89
CA PHE A 431 13.26 5.58 -11.06
C PHE A 431 12.92 5.56 -12.56
N GLY A 432 12.12 4.59 -13.02
CA GLY A 432 11.68 4.48 -14.41
C GLY A 432 12.02 3.14 -15.07
N SER A 433 11.91 3.08 -16.39
CA SER A 433 12.07 1.84 -17.18
C SER A 433 13.27 1.88 -18.13
N GLU A 434 14.17 2.85 -17.98
CA GLU A 434 15.35 2.98 -18.84
C GLU A 434 16.42 1.93 -18.51
N ALA A 435 17.25 1.60 -19.50
CA ALA A 435 18.35 0.66 -19.34
C ALA A 435 19.35 1.14 -18.30
N ILE A 436 19.83 0.23 -17.44
CA ILE A 436 20.82 0.53 -16.41
C ILE A 436 22.21 0.47 -17.04
N ALA A 437 22.96 1.58 -16.97
CA ALA A 437 24.37 1.57 -17.33
C ALA A 437 25.17 0.67 -16.37
N ASP A 438 26.02 -0.19 -16.93
CA ASP A 438 26.74 -1.25 -16.22
C ASP A 438 25.79 -2.08 -15.33
N PRO A 439 24.91 -2.91 -15.94
CA PRO A 439 23.93 -3.68 -15.19
C PRO A 439 24.60 -4.60 -14.17
N VAL A 440 23.85 -4.92 -13.13
CA VAL A 440 24.26 -5.84 -12.07
C VAL A 440 23.51 -7.14 -12.29
N MET A 441 24.22 -8.20 -12.64
CA MET A 441 23.65 -9.53 -12.83
C MET A 441 23.94 -10.38 -11.61
N LEU A 442 22.89 -10.89 -10.98
CA LEU A 442 22.98 -11.88 -9.91
C LEU A 442 22.88 -13.27 -10.52
N SER A 443 23.66 -14.19 -9.99
CA SER A 443 23.58 -15.60 -10.34
C SER A 443 23.61 -16.47 -9.09
N ARG A 444 22.62 -17.35 -8.95
CA ARG A 444 22.49 -18.31 -7.83
C ARG A 444 21.84 -19.58 -8.35
N ASN A 445 22.38 -20.75 -7.98
CA ASN A 445 21.82 -22.06 -8.34
C ASN A 445 21.50 -22.23 -9.85
N GLY A 446 22.34 -21.66 -10.72
CA GLY A 446 22.16 -21.72 -12.18
C GLY A 446 21.10 -20.76 -12.75
N ARG A 447 20.41 -19.98 -11.92
CA ARG A 447 19.47 -18.95 -12.32
C ARG A 447 20.15 -17.58 -12.35
N ARG A 448 19.80 -16.78 -13.36
CA ARG A 448 20.30 -15.41 -13.55
C ARG A 448 19.18 -14.41 -13.36
N TYR A 449 19.50 -13.30 -12.72
CA TYR A 449 18.55 -12.25 -12.40
C TYR A 449 19.22 -10.88 -12.54
N GLU A 450 18.63 -9.99 -13.34
CA GLU A 450 19.10 -8.61 -13.45
C GLU A 450 18.65 -7.81 -12.23
N TYR A 451 19.57 -7.34 -11.42
CA TYR A 451 19.25 -6.52 -10.24
C TYR A 451 18.92 -5.09 -10.66
N THR A 452 17.71 -4.63 -10.30
CA THR A 452 17.21 -3.28 -10.61
C THR A 452 17.00 -2.40 -9.38
N GLY A 453 17.31 -2.93 -8.20
CA GLY A 453 17.08 -2.34 -6.89
C GLY A 453 16.74 -3.43 -5.86
N GLN A 454 16.47 -3.00 -4.62
CA GLN A 454 16.24 -3.86 -3.44
C GLN A 454 15.51 -5.17 -3.77
N THR A 455 16.04 -6.29 -3.29
CA THR A 455 15.45 -7.63 -3.46
C THR A 455 15.52 -8.41 -2.15
N THR A 456 14.59 -9.34 -1.96
CA THR A 456 14.56 -10.23 -0.80
C THR A 456 15.49 -11.43 -1.03
N ILE A 457 16.19 -11.85 0.02
CA ILE A 457 17.08 -13.01 0.00
C ILE A 457 17.03 -13.74 1.34
N ARG A 458 17.27 -15.05 1.29
CA ARG A 458 17.37 -15.92 2.47
C ARG A 458 18.77 -15.82 3.10
N SER A 459 18.83 -15.86 4.43
CA SER A 459 20.07 -16.09 5.18
C SER A 459 20.72 -17.44 4.78
N GLY A 460 22.04 -17.44 4.71
CA GLY A 460 22.86 -18.56 4.25
C GLY A 460 23.02 -18.67 2.74
N ALA A 461 22.58 -17.67 1.97
CA ALA A 461 22.71 -17.68 0.51
C ALA A 461 24.14 -17.34 0.04
N GLU A 462 24.54 -17.94 -1.08
CA GLU A 462 25.71 -17.54 -1.86
C GLU A 462 25.25 -16.95 -3.20
N VAL A 463 25.72 -15.76 -3.53
CA VAL A 463 25.32 -15.03 -4.74
C VAL A 463 26.55 -14.57 -5.50
N ARG A 464 26.62 -14.91 -6.78
CA ARG A 464 27.61 -14.32 -7.68
C ARG A 464 27.08 -13.02 -8.26
N VAL A 465 27.89 -11.97 -8.23
CA VAL A 465 27.53 -10.64 -8.75
C VAL A 465 28.46 -10.26 -9.90
N GLU A 466 27.89 -10.02 -11.08
CA GLU A 466 28.63 -9.65 -12.29
C GLU A 466 28.19 -8.26 -12.76
N THR A 467 29.13 -7.33 -12.94
CA THR A 467 28.82 -5.96 -13.35
C THR A 467 30.04 -5.23 -13.91
N GLY A 468 29.85 -4.22 -14.78
CA GLY A 468 30.90 -3.32 -15.26
C GLY A 468 31.32 -2.24 -14.24
N LYS A 469 30.58 -2.09 -13.13
CA LYS A 469 30.86 -1.05 -12.12
C LYS A 469 32.21 -1.26 -11.44
N LYS A 470 32.86 -0.13 -11.11
CA LYS A 470 34.15 -0.10 -10.39
C LYS A 470 33.98 -0.31 -8.89
N ASP A 471 32.96 0.31 -8.32
CA ASP A 471 32.67 0.27 -6.89
C ASP A 471 31.25 -0.28 -6.67
N LEU A 472 31.06 -1.03 -5.59
CA LEU A 472 29.75 -1.46 -5.10
C LEU A 472 29.67 -1.20 -3.59
N SER A 473 28.48 -0.85 -3.11
CA SER A 473 28.15 -0.94 -1.69
C SER A 473 27.15 -2.07 -1.51
N LEU A 474 27.43 -3.02 -0.64
CA LEU A 474 26.57 -4.15 -0.34
C LEU A 474 25.96 -3.93 1.04
N SER A 475 24.67 -4.20 1.21
CA SER A 475 24.05 -4.23 2.55
C SER A 475 22.96 -5.29 2.71
N LEU A 476 22.78 -5.73 3.95
CA LEU A 476 21.69 -6.58 4.40
C LEU A 476 20.88 -5.85 5.48
N ASN A 477 19.56 -6.00 5.45
CA ASN A 477 18.61 -5.33 6.34
C ASN A 477 17.39 -6.26 6.57
N GLU A 478 16.63 -6.05 7.65
CA GLU A 478 15.48 -6.90 8.03
C GLU A 478 15.85 -8.38 8.18
N MET A 479 16.93 -8.64 8.92
CA MET A 479 17.39 -10.00 9.21
C MET A 479 17.78 -10.08 10.69
N ASP A 480 17.75 -11.28 11.23
CA ASP A 480 18.17 -11.58 12.59
C ASP A 480 19.67 -11.41 12.79
N ASP A 481 20.08 -11.16 14.04
CA ASP A 481 21.51 -11.12 14.40
C ASP A 481 22.21 -12.44 14.05
N GLY A 482 23.35 -12.31 13.38
CA GLY A 482 24.15 -13.46 12.93
C GLY A 482 23.68 -14.08 11.61
N SER A 483 22.56 -13.63 11.03
CA SER A 483 22.23 -13.97 9.64
C SER A 483 23.27 -13.44 8.67
N TRP A 484 23.44 -14.13 7.54
CA TRP A 484 24.54 -13.84 6.64
C TRP A 484 24.25 -14.18 5.18
N VAL A 485 24.95 -13.49 4.28
CA VAL A 485 24.99 -13.78 2.84
C VAL A 485 26.43 -13.67 2.35
N ILE A 486 26.82 -14.56 1.44
CA ILE A 486 28.13 -14.53 0.78
C ILE A 486 27.99 -14.07 -0.66
N PHE A 487 28.92 -13.21 -1.09
CA PHE A 487 29.02 -12.67 -2.44
C PHE A 487 30.33 -13.12 -3.10
N GLU A 488 30.22 -13.74 -4.28
CA GLU A 488 31.34 -13.92 -5.22
C GLU A 488 31.39 -12.70 -6.16
N LEU A 489 32.49 -11.95 -6.15
CA LEU A 489 32.66 -10.72 -6.92
C LEU A 489 33.86 -10.83 -7.90
N PRO A 490 33.64 -11.29 -9.14
CA PRO A 490 34.71 -11.41 -10.14
C PRO A 490 35.31 -10.06 -10.54
N GLY A 491 36.65 -9.98 -10.50
CA GLY A 491 37.42 -8.79 -10.86
C GLY A 491 37.42 -7.67 -9.83
N PHE A 492 36.91 -7.93 -8.62
CA PHE A 492 37.09 -7.07 -7.43
C PHE A 492 38.31 -7.53 -6.63
N SER A 493 39.00 -6.61 -5.97
CA SER A 493 40.24 -6.92 -5.25
C SER A 493 40.32 -6.36 -3.83
N ALA A 494 39.53 -5.33 -3.50
CA ALA A 494 39.60 -4.66 -2.20
C ALA A 494 38.21 -4.40 -1.59
N ALA A 495 38.18 -4.31 -0.26
CA ALA A 495 37.01 -3.99 0.55
C ALA A 495 37.30 -2.77 1.45
N GLY A 496 36.32 -1.88 1.60
CA GLY A 496 36.39 -0.68 2.44
C GLY A 496 36.15 -0.92 3.93
N GLY A 497 36.25 -2.17 4.40
CA GLY A 497 35.98 -2.58 5.78
C GLY A 497 35.98 -4.11 5.93
N GLY A 498 35.44 -4.60 7.06
CA GLY A 498 35.36 -6.03 7.36
C GLY A 498 36.71 -6.69 7.69
N VAL A 499 36.65 -7.93 8.17
CA VAL A 499 37.86 -8.70 8.55
C VAL A 499 38.35 -9.53 7.37
N GLN A 500 39.62 -9.36 6.96
CA GLN A 500 40.22 -10.23 5.96
C GLN A 500 40.47 -11.63 6.53
N GLN A 501 40.04 -12.65 5.79
CA GLN A 501 40.21 -14.06 6.15
C GLN A 501 41.34 -14.70 5.36
N ALA A 502 41.93 -15.77 5.91
CA ALA A 502 43.08 -16.45 5.32
C ALA A 502 42.70 -17.44 4.19
N SER A 503 41.43 -17.85 4.12
CA SER A 503 40.91 -18.79 3.11
C SER A 503 39.40 -18.64 2.95
N LEU A 504 38.85 -19.22 1.88
CA LEU A 504 37.40 -19.30 1.68
C LEU A 504 36.71 -20.13 2.78
N ALA A 505 37.36 -21.19 3.28
CA ALA A 505 36.84 -21.97 4.41
C ALA A 505 36.74 -21.12 5.69
N ALA A 506 37.79 -20.34 5.99
CA ALA A 506 37.76 -19.40 7.12
C ALA A 506 36.69 -18.31 6.95
N LEU A 507 36.44 -17.85 5.71
CA LEU A 507 35.35 -16.92 5.42
C LEU A 507 33.97 -17.54 5.69
N LEU A 508 33.75 -18.78 5.28
CA LEU A 508 32.49 -19.50 5.51
C LEU A 508 32.19 -19.66 7.01
N GLU A 509 33.20 -19.88 7.84
CA GLU A 509 33.08 -20.00 9.30
C GLU A 509 33.01 -18.67 10.05
N ALA A 510 33.38 -17.55 9.41
CA ALA A 510 33.43 -16.24 10.06
C ALA A 510 32.04 -15.80 10.57
N LYS A 511 32.01 -15.25 11.79
CA LYS A 511 30.79 -14.74 12.46
C LYS A 511 30.66 -13.22 12.43
N VAL A 512 31.53 -12.56 11.68
CA VAL A 512 31.57 -11.11 11.51
C VAL A 512 31.71 -10.79 10.04
N THR A 513 31.26 -9.60 9.63
CA THR A 513 31.43 -9.14 8.25
C THR A 513 32.91 -9.22 7.83
N SER A 514 33.20 -9.97 6.77
CA SER A 514 34.54 -10.44 6.41
C SER A 514 34.71 -10.54 4.89
N TYR A 515 35.96 -10.63 4.43
CA TYR A 515 36.28 -10.84 3.01
C TYR A 515 37.51 -11.73 2.79
N PHE A 516 37.61 -12.33 1.59
CA PHE A 516 38.76 -13.13 1.17
C PHE A 516 39.06 -12.93 -0.33
N PRO A 517 40.24 -12.39 -0.69
CA PRO A 517 40.68 -12.31 -2.08
C PRO A 517 41.15 -13.68 -2.59
N ASP A 518 40.70 -14.10 -3.77
CA ASP A 518 41.08 -15.37 -4.40
C ASP A 518 41.20 -15.19 -5.92
N LYS A 519 42.38 -15.41 -6.51
CA LYS A 519 42.58 -15.56 -7.97
C LYS A 519 41.75 -14.62 -8.87
N GLY A 520 41.81 -13.31 -8.62
CA GLY A 520 41.12 -12.30 -9.43
C GLY A 520 39.63 -12.13 -9.12
N LYS A 521 39.15 -12.65 -8.00
CA LYS A 521 37.84 -12.38 -7.42
C LYS A 521 37.95 -12.03 -5.94
N LEU A 522 36.94 -11.35 -5.43
CA LEU A 522 36.77 -11.05 -4.02
C LEU A 522 35.55 -11.82 -3.51
N TRP A 523 35.72 -12.59 -2.44
CA TRP A 523 34.62 -13.17 -1.69
C TRP A 523 34.30 -12.28 -0.50
N VAL A 524 33.02 -11.97 -0.30
CA VAL A 524 32.57 -11.14 0.82
C VAL A 524 31.48 -11.89 1.58
N LYS A 525 31.60 -11.95 2.90
CA LYS A 525 30.52 -12.41 3.78
C LYS A 525 30.00 -11.22 4.57
N LEU A 526 28.74 -10.85 4.34
CA LEU A 526 28.04 -9.92 5.21
C LEU A 526 27.39 -10.72 6.34
N VAL A 527 27.62 -10.30 7.59
CA VAL A 527 26.99 -10.88 8.78
C VAL A 527 26.29 -9.76 9.54
N VAL A 528 25.00 -9.94 9.78
CA VAL A 528 24.12 -8.96 10.41
C VAL A 528 24.48 -8.77 11.88
N ASP A 529 24.66 -7.52 12.28
CA ASP A 529 24.86 -7.08 13.65
C ASP A 529 23.98 -5.84 13.89
N ASN A 530 22.81 -6.08 14.46
CA ASN A 530 21.81 -5.06 14.74
C ASN A 530 22.25 -4.07 15.84
N ALA A 531 23.28 -4.41 16.62
CA ALA A 531 23.79 -3.59 17.71
C ALA A 531 24.97 -2.69 17.30
N ALA A 532 25.60 -2.93 16.14
CA ALA A 532 26.79 -2.21 15.66
C ALA A 532 26.58 -0.71 15.35
N GLY A 533 25.38 -0.16 15.57
CA GLY A 533 25.14 1.28 15.48
C GLY A 533 25.20 1.85 14.06
N GLN A 534 24.84 1.06 13.04
CA GLN A 534 24.65 1.61 11.70
C GLN A 534 23.55 2.68 11.73
N THR A 535 23.92 3.92 11.41
CA THR A 535 23.00 5.07 11.38
C THR A 535 21.99 4.88 10.26
N VAL A 536 20.79 4.42 10.59
CA VAL A 536 19.70 4.33 9.61
C VAL A 536 18.78 5.55 9.77
N MET A 537 18.54 6.26 8.67
CA MET A 537 17.74 7.49 8.68
C MET A 537 16.25 7.18 8.77
N ILE A 538 15.68 7.38 9.95
CA ILE A 538 14.23 7.31 10.17
C ILE A 538 13.52 8.36 9.30
N GLY A 539 12.49 7.94 8.57
CA GLY A 539 11.65 8.84 7.77
C GLY A 539 10.97 9.91 8.63
N ARG A 540 10.97 11.16 8.17
CA ARG A 540 10.19 12.23 8.80
C ARG A 540 8.72 12.13 8.35
N PRO A 541 7.72 12.31 9.24
CA PRO A 541 6.33 12.39 8.83
C PRO A 541 6.14 13.43 7.72
N GLY A 542 5.42 13.07 6.65
CA GLY A 542 5.15 13.98 5.53
C GLY A 542 6.29 14.12 4.51
N ALA A 543 7.45 13.52 4.75
CA ALA A 543 8.47 13.33 3.74
C ALA A 543 8.44 11.86 3.33
N GLY A 544 8.13 11.56 2.07
CA GLY A 544 8.28 10.23 1.51
C GLY A 544 9.76 9.83 1.47
N VAL A 545 10.32 9.50 2.62
CA VAL A 545 11.71 9.05 2.73
C VAL A 545 11.70 7.53 2.67
N SER A 546 12.13 7.01 1.53
CA SER A 546 12.51 5.61 1.33
C SER A 546 13.84 5.31 2.00
N THR A 547 13.96 5.56 3.31
CA THR A 547 15.10 5.09 4.11
C THR A 547 14.65 4.53 5.45
N VAL A 548 15.27 3.40 5.74
CA VAL A 548 15.11 2.41 6.79
C VAL A 548 15.49 3.01 8.17
N GLY A 549 14.95 2.51 9.29
CA GLY A 549 15.13 3.10 10.62
C GLY A 549 14.79 2.15 11.78
N PRO A 550 15.60 2.08 12.86
CA PRO A 550 15.26 1.32 14.06
C PRO A 550 14.30 2.13 14.94
N GLY A 551 13.05 2.25 14.50
CA GLY A 551 11.98 2.74 15.37
C GLY A 551 11.41 1.63 16.26
N PRO A 552 10.59 1.98 17.27
CA PRO A 552 9.94 1.03 18.17
C PRO A 552 9.01 0.03 17.46
N GLY A 553 8.81 0.22 16.16
CA GLY A 553 8.00 -0.62 15.30
C GLY A 553 8.69 -1.82 14.66
N GLY A 554 9.98 -2.05 14.93
CA GLY A 554 10.69 -3.21 14.41
C GLY A 554 10.80 -3.27 12.88
N ALA A 555 10.41 -2.22 12.15
CA ALA A 555 10.27 -2.33 10.71
C ALA A 555 11.60 -2.54 10.00
N PHE A 556 12.74 -2.13 10.54
CA PHE A 556 14.03 -2.51 9.97
C PHE A 556 15.14 -2.43 11.02
N ALA A 557 15.64 -3.58 11.47
CA ALA A 557 16.79 -3.65 12.38
C ALA A 557 18.09 -3.18 11.66
N ALA A 558 19.17 -2.92 12.42
CA ALA A 558 20.44 -2.50 11.83
C ALA A 558 21.00 -3.56 10.86
N GLY A 559 21.97 -3.20 10.04
CA GLY A 559 22.36 -4.03 8.90
C GLY A 559 23.75 -4.61 9.01
N ALA A 560 24.08 -5.39 7.99
CA ALA A 560 25.46 -5.56 7.56
C ALA A 560 25.71 -4.63 6.37
N GLY A 561 26.92 -4.07 6.25
CA GLY A 561 27.28 -3.20 5.14
C GLY A 561 28.76 -3.28 4.81
N LEU A 562 29.10 -3.29 3.52
CA LEU A 562 30.49 -3.25 3.07
C LEU A 562 30.61 -2.64 1.67
N THR A 563 31.59 -1.75 1.47
CA THR A 563 31.95 -1.27 0.13
C THR A 563 33.10 -2.11 -0.45
N VAL A 564 33.10 -2.30 -1.76
CA VAL A 564 34.11 -3.09 -2.49
C VAL A 564 34.50 -2.39 -3.78
N THR A 565 35.76 -2.55 -4.18
CA THR A 565 36.32 -1.91 -5.39
C THR A 565 37.20 -2.86 -6.20
N ARG A 566 37.33 -2.56 -7.49
CA ARG A 566 38.11 -3.33 -8.47
C ARG A 566 39.61 -3.18 -8.31
#